data_AF-A0A426GNQ9-F1
#
_entry.id   AF-A0A426GNQ9-F1
#
_cell.length_a   1.000
_cell.length_b   1.000
_cell.length_c   1.000
_cell.angle_alpha   90.00
_cell.angle_beta   90.00
_cell.angle_gamma   90.00
#
_symmetry.space_group_name_H-M   'P 1'
#
loop_
_entity.id
_entity.type
_entity.pdbx_description
1 polymer ?
#
loop_
_entity_poly.entity_id
_entity_poly.type
_entity_poly.pdbx_seq_one_letter_code
_entity_poly.pdbx_strand_id
1 'polypeptide(L)'
;MSRPFLLGVLLGALVVSPVLAPKAFGQERAADERQRLLDLAYTLGESHALRQACEGVDDQYWRSRMVRLTEVEQADQAFDAQMRERFNTGFASRRSEYPVCDDASRKAEQAAARKGQALARRLSQSMRPTSPPPAPDSMAYGEAAR
;
A
#
# COMPACT_ATOMS: atom_id res chain seq x y z
N MET A 1 -38.45 64.32 15.78
CA MET A 1 -38.99 63.29 16.69
C MET A 1 -37.83 62.50 17.25
N SER A 2 -37.37 62.88 18.45
CA SER A 2 -36.37 62.12 19.22
C SER A 2 -37.08 61.06 20.05
N ARG A 3 -36.49 59.87 20.18
CA ARG A 3 -36.42 59.05 21.41
C ARG A 3 -35.67 57.72 21.18
N PRO A 4 -35.14 57.08 22.23
CA PRO A 4 -33.69 56.83 22.34
C PRO A 4 -33.35 55.40 22.83
N PHE A 5 -32.07 55.19 23.18
CA PHE A 5 -31.55 54.23 24.17
C PHE A 5 -31.95 52.74 24.04
N LEU A 6 -30.95 51.86 23.89
CA LEU A 6 -30.41 51.09 25.02
C LEU A 6 -29.21 50.24 24.58
N LEU A 7 -28.16 50.32 25.41
CA LEU A 7 -27.00 49.44 25.40
C LEU A 7 -27.41 47.97 25.56
N GLY A 8 -26.68 47.09 24.88
CA GLY A 8 -26.68 45.65 25.12
C GLY A 8 -25.32 45.06 24.74
N VAL A 9 -24.34 45.27 25.60
CA VAL A 9 -23.05 44.54 25.60
C VAL A 9 -23.35 43.05 25.79
N LEU A 10 -22.75 42.18 24.98
CA LEU A 10 -22.27 40.87 25.41
C LEU A 10 -21.19 40.40 24.44
N LEU A 11 -19.94 40.58 24.87
CA LEU A 11 -18.77 39.89 24.33
C LEU A 11 -19.00 38.37 24.42
N GLY A 12 -19.11 37.70 23.29
CA GLY A 12 -18.92 36.26 23.16
C GLY A 12 -17.64 35.99 22.41
N ALA A 13 -16.50 36.01 23.11
CA ALA A 13 -15.21 35.59 22.55
C ALA A 13 -15.23 34.06 22.38
N LEU A 14 -15.71 33.60 21.24
CA LEU A 14 -15.55 32.22 20.79
C LEU A 14 -14.09 32.03 20.37
N VAL A 15 -13.26 31.63 21.33
CA VAL A 15 -11.95 31.04 21.08
C VAL A 15 -12.16 29.72 20.35
N VAL A 16 -12.19 29.78 19.01
CA VAL A 16 -12.08 28.60 18.15
C VAL A 16 -10.62 28.15 18.23
N SER A 17 -10.32 27.25 19.17
CA SER A 17 -9.04 26.55 19.18
C SER A 17 -8.94 25.71 17.90
N PRO A 18 -7.93 25.92 17.04
CA PRO A 18 -7.66 24.97 15.98
C PRO A 18 -7.16 23.70 16.65
N VAL A 19 -8.00 22.67 16.72
CA VAL A 19 -7.54 21.32 16.96
C VAL A 19 -6.69 20.95 15.75
N LEU A 20 -5.37 21.11 15.87
CA LEU A 20 -4.43 20.44 14.97
C LEU A 20 -4.60 18.94 15.22
N ALA A 21 -5.56 18.33 14.53
CA ALA A 21 -5.58 16.89 14.37
C ALA A 21 -4.25 16.53 13.68
N PRO A 22 -3.42 15.65 14.26
CA PRO A 22 -2.31 15.10 13.51
C PRO A 22 -2.90 14.47 12.25
N LYS A 23 -2.45 14.93 11.08
CA LYS A 23 -2.69 14.15 9.86
C LYS A 23 -2.10 12.78 10.15
N ALA A 24 -2.96 11.78 10.26
CA ALA A 24 -2.54 10.40 10.31
C ALA A 24 -1.85 10.09 8.98
N PHE A 25 -0.54 10.37 8.92
CA PHE A 25 0.31 9.69 7.97
C PHE A 25 0.14 8.22 8.30
N GLY A 26 -0.47 7.46 7.38
CA GLY A 26 -0.61 6.02 7.53
C GLY A 26 0.74 5.45 7.95
N GLN A 27 0.74 4.57 8.95
CA GLN A 27 1.97 4.00 9.50
C GLN A 27 2.92 3.65 8.37
N GLU A 28 4.06 4.34 8.32
CA GLU A 28 5.04 4.09 7.29
C GLU A 28 5.48 2.63 7.41
N ARG A 29 5.27 1.88 6.33
CA ARG A 29 5.61 0.46 6.30
C ARG A 29 7.06 0.24 6.67
N ALA A 30 7.33 -0.89 7.32
CA ALA A 30 8.69 -1.29 7.64
C ALA A 30 9.53 -1.38 6.34
N ALA A 31 10.84 -1.14 6.46
CA ALA A 31 11.72 -1.06 5.29
C ALA A 31 11.68 -2.32 4.41
N ASP A 32 11.54 -3.49 5.01
CA ASP A 32 11.43 -4.77 4.32
C ASP A 32 10.09 -4.90 3.56
N GLU A 33 9.00 -4.35 4.08
CA GLU A 33 7.72 -4.32 3.37
C GLU A 33 7.73 -3.30 2.23
N ARG A 34 8.35 -2.14 2.42
CA ARG A 34 8.57 -1.16 1.34
C ARG A 34 9.37 -1.79 0.20
N GLN A 35 10.43 -2.53 0.51
CA GLN A 35 11.17 -3.28 -0.50
C GLN A 35 10.29 -4.30 -1.23
N ARG A 36 9.45 -5.06 -0.51
CA ARG A 36 8.51 -6.02 -1.13
C ARG A 36 7.49 -5.34 -2.05
N LEU A 37 7.03 -4.13 -1.73
CA LEU A 37 6.15 -3.35 -2.60
C LEU A 37 6.87 -2.93 -3.88
N LEU A 38 8.13 -2.49 -3.79
CA LEU A 38 8.95 -2.17 -4.96
C LEU A 38 9.20 -3.41 -5.84
N ASP A 39 9.41 -4.57 -5.23
CA ASP A 39 9.56 -5.84 -5.95
C ASP A 39 8.25 -6.28 -6.61
N LEU A 40 7.11 -6.08 -5.93
CA LEU A 40 5.79 -6.37 -6.49
C LEU A 40 5.50 -5.46 -7.68
N ALA A 41 5.75 -4.15 -7.55
CA ALA A 41 5.57 -3.19 -8.63
C ALA A 41 6.42 -3.55 -9.85
N TYR A 42 7.68 -3.92 -9.65
CA TYR A 42 8.55 -4.44 -10.72
C TYR A 42 7.92 -5.65 -11.42
N THR A 43 7.45 -6.64 -10.66
CA THR A 43 6.85 -7.86 -11.23
C THR A 43 5.50 -7.64 -11.89
N LEU A 44 4.73 -6.63 -11.48
CA LEU A 44 3.56 -6.18 -12.23
C LEU A 44 3.95 -5.59 -13.59
N GLY A 45 5.06 -4.85 -13.64
CA GLY A 45 5.65 -4.35 -14.89
C GLY A 45 6.09 -5.48 -15.81
N GLU A 46 6.80 -6.48 -15.27
CA GLU A 46 7.17 -7.70 -16.00
C GLU A 46 5.94 -8.38 -16.62
N SER A 47 4.90 -8.56 -15.80
CA SER A 47 3.65 -9.21 -16.23
C SER A 47 2.92 -8.40 -17.31
N HIS A 48 2.97 -7.06 -17.23
CA HIS A 48 2.39 -6.18 -18.24
C HIS A 48 3.06 -6.33 -19.60
N ALA A 49 4.38 -6.33 -19.66
CA ALA A 49 5.11 -6.49 -20.92
C ALA A 49 4.85 -7.85 -21.57
N LEU A 50 4.89 -8.93 -20.77
CA LEU A 50 4.66 -10.30 -21.24
C LEU A 50 3.23 -10.47 -21.76
N ARG A 51 2.25 -9.92 -21.06
CA ARG A 51 0.85 -9.94 -21.50
C ARG A 51 0.65 -9.12 -22.78
N GLN A 52 1.23 -7.92 -22.88
CA GLN A 52 1.13 -7.12 -24.11
C GLN A 52 1.73 -7.81 -25.34
N ALA A 53 2.78 -8.60 -25.16
CA ALA A 53 3.34 -9.38 -26.27
C ALA A 53 2.31 -10.33 -26.88
N CYS A 54 1.38 -10.87 -26.07
CA CYS A 54 0.36 -11.85 -26.48
C CYS A 54 -1.02 -11.25 -26.76
N GLU A 55 -1.44 -10.24 -26.01
CA GLU A 55 -2.79 -9.66 -26.05
C GLU A 55 -2.84 -8.34 -26.83
N GLY A 56 -1.67 -7.78 -27.18
CA GLY A 56 -1.53 -6.50 -27.87
C GLY A 56 -1.19 -5.33 -26.95
N VAL A 57 -0.67 -4.26 -27.55
CA VAL A 57 -0.15 -3.07 -26.85
C VAL A 57 -1.21 -2.27 -26.10
N ASP A 58 -2.48 -2.46 -26.44
CA ASP A 58 -3.60 -1.78 -25.81
C ASP A 58 -4.08 -2.48 -24.52
N ASP A 59 -3.59 -3.69 -24.19
CA ASP A 59 -3.93 -4.36 -22.94
C ASP A 59 -3.49 -3.51 -21.74
N GLN A 60 -4.45 -3.18 -20.86
CA GLN A 60 -4.25 -2.36 -19.66
C GLN A 60 -4.36 -3.16 -18.35
N TYR A 61 -4.52 -4.48 -18.42
CA TYR A 61 -4.94 -5.30 -17.28
C TYR A 61 -4.01 -5.16 -16.05
N TRP A 62 -2.70 -5.20 -16.29
CA TRP A 62 -1.69 -5.06 -15.23
C TRP A 62 -1.42 -3.60 -14.85
N ARG A 63 -1.58 -2.67 -15.79
CA ARG A 63 -1.45 -1.23 -15.50
C ARG A 63 -2.55 -0.75 -14.55
N SER A 64 -3.80 -1.16 -14.75
CA SER A 64 -4.90 -0.86 -13.82
C SER A 64 -4.64 -1.43 -12.41
N ARG A 65 -3.98 -2.58 -12.30
CA ARG A 65 -3.59 -3.16 -11.00
C ARG A 65 -2.46 -2.40 -10.33
N MET A 66 -1.50 -1.90 -11.10
CA MET A 66 -0.46 -1.02 -10.58
C MET A 66 -1.06 0.29 -10.05
N VAL A 67 -2.01 0.88 -10.77
CA VAL A 67 -2.77 2.05 -10.29
C VAL A 67 -3.48 1.72 -8.98
N ARG A 68 -4.21 0.59 -8.93
CA ARG A 68 -4.88 0.15 -7.72
C ARG A 68 -3.93 -0.10 -6.54
N LEU A 69 -2.73 -0.63 -6.80
CA LEU A 69 -1.70 -0.80 -5.78
C LEU A 69 -1.37 0.56 -5.16
N THR A 70 -1.02 1.56 -5.99
CA THR A 70 -0.68 2.90 -5.50
C THR A 70 -1.83 3.58 -4.75
N GLU A 71 -3.08 3.40 -5.21
CA GLU A 71 -4.29 3.91 -4.55
C GLU A 71 -4.55 3.28 -3.19
N VAL A 72 -4.30 1.98 -3.05
CA VAL A 72 -4.49 1.28 -1.77
C VAL A 72 -3.38 1.62 -0.79
N GLU A 73 -2.14 1.70 -1.29
CA GLU A 73 -1.00 1.96 -0.43
C GLU A 73 -0.94 3.37 0.12
N GLN A 74 -1.50 4.36 -0.59
CA GLN A 74 -1.59 5.76 -0.14
C GLN A 74 -0.27 6.27 0.47
N ALA A 75 0.85 5.86 -0.14
CA ALA A 75 2.16 6.24 0.33
C ALA A 75 2.46 7.71 0.04
N ASP A 76 3.55 8.22 0.62
CA ASP A 76 4.06 9.53 0.23
C ASP A 76 4.40 9.57 -1.27
N GLN A 77 4.42 10.78 -1.85
CA GLN A 77 4.62 10.96 -3.29
C GLN A 77 5.98 10.41 -3.78
N ALA A 78 7.02 10.43 -2.93
CA ALA A 78 8.34 9.96 -3.31
C ALA A 78 8.37 8.43 -3.42
N PHE A 79 7.69 7.72 -2.52
CA PHE A 79 7.58 6.27 -2.59
C PHE A 79 6.64 5.81 -3.70
N ASP A 80 5.55 6.55 -3.90
CA ASP A 80 4.63 6.32 -5.01
C ASP A 80 5.31 6.47 -6.39
N ALA A 81 6.17 7.47 -6.54
CA ALA A 81 7.03 7.62 -7.71
C ALA A 81 8.01 6.45 -7.88
N GLN A 82 8.62 5.96 -6.79
CA GLN A 82 9.50 4.80 -6.84
C GLN A 82 8.76 3.54 -7.30
N MET A 83 7.55 3.27 -6.79
CA MET A 83 6.77 2.12 -7.22
C MET A 83 6.47 2.18 -8.73
N ARG A 84 6.06 3.35 -9.25
CA ARG A 84 5.86 3.55 -10.69
C ARG A 84 7.12 3.34 -11.51
N GLU A 85 8.25 3.84 -11.02
CA GLU A 85 9.54 3.65 -11.68
C GLU A 85 9.89 2.16 -11.77
N ARG A 86 9.72 1.42 -10.67
CA ARG A 86 9.97 -0.04 -10.65
C ARG A 86 9.08 -0.79 -11.63
N PHE A 87 7.80 -0.41 -11.73
CA PHE A 87 6.90 -0.95 -12.75
C PHE A 87 7.44 -0.70 -14.16
N ASN A 88 7.86 0.53 -14.47
CA ASN A 88 8.42 0.87 -15.79
C ASN A 88 9.71 0.09 -16.07
N THR A 89 10.58 -0.07 -15.06
CA THR A 89 11.81 -0.86 -15.19
C THR A 89 11.49 -2.33 -15.52
N GLY A 90 10.56 -2.95 -14.78
CA GLY A 90 10.19 -4.35 -15.01
C GLY A 90 9.53 -4.57 -16.38
N PHE A 91 8.71 -3.61 -16.81
CA PHE A 91 8.12 -3.58 -18.14
C PHE A 91 9.18 -3.48 -19.24
N ALA A 92 10.11 -2.53 -19.13
CA ALA A 92 11.19 -2.37 -20.10
C ALA A 92 12.07 -3.62 -20.21
N SER A 93 12.41 -4.22 -19.05
CA SER A 93 13.20 -5.45 -18.98
C SER A 93 12.55 -6.58 -19.78
N ARG A 94 11.31 -6.96 -19.47
CA ARG A 94 10.65 -8.08 -20.18
C ARG A 94 10.29 -7.75 -21.61
N ARG A 95 9.98 -6.50 -21.94
CA ARG A 95 9.72 -6.10 -23.32
C ARG A 95 10.96 -6.20 -24.21
N SER A 96 12.14 -5.92 -23.66
CA SER A 96 13.41 -6.13 -24.39
C SER A 96 13.75 -7.61 -24.58
N GLU A 97 13.38 -8.45 -23.61
CA GLU A 97 13.70 -9.89 -23.61
C GLU A 97 12.70 -10.70 -24.46
N TYR A 98 11.42 -10.33 -24.44
CA TYR A 98 10.31 -11.03 -25.12
C TYR A 98 9.50 -10.07 -25.99
N PRO A 99 10.00 -9.68 -27.18
CA PRO A 99 9.30 -8.75 -28.07
C PRO A 99 8.09 -9.37 -28.80
N VAL A 100 7.96 -10.70 -28.79
CA VAL A 100 6.88 -11.44 -29.45
C VAL A 100 6.27 -12.49 -28.52
N CYS A 101 5.03 -12.89 -28.79
CA CYS A 101 4.39 -13.96 -28.04
C CYS A 101 4.81 -15.34 -28.55
N ASP A 102 5.52 -16.09 -27.72
CA ASP A 102 5.94 -17.46 -27.98
C ASP A 102 5.86 -18.31 -26.70
N ASP A 103 6.38 -19.53 -26.74
CA ASP A 103 6.36 -20.42 -25.58
C ASP A 103 7.32 -19.99 -24.47
N ALA A 104 8.38 -19.27 -24.81
CA ALA A 104 9.31 -18.72 -23.81
C ALA A 104 8.66 -17.56 -23.06
N SER A 105 8.00 -16.64 -23.76
CA SER A 105 7.28 -15.51 -23.16
C SER A 105 6.11 -16.00 -22.29
N ARG A 106 5.35 -17.01 -22.72
CA ARG A 106 4.30 -17.64 -21.89
C ARG A 106 4.85 -18.28 -20.61
N LYS A 107 6.01 -18.95 -20.68
CA LYS A 107 6.67 -19.50 -19.48
C LYS A 107 7.14 -18.39 -18.55
N ALA A 108 7.69 -17.30 -19.10
CA ALA A 108 8.09 -16.13 -18.33
C ALA A 108 6.88 -15.46 -17.67
N GLU A 109 5.73 -15.38 -18.35
CA GLU A 109 4.49 -14.81 -17.79
C GLU A 109 4.03 -15.62 -16.57
N GLN A 110 4.01 -16.95 -16.68
CA GLN A 110 3.68 -17.81 -15.56
C GLN A 110 4.67 -17.66 -14.39
N ALA A 111 5.96 -17.47 -14.68
CA ALA A 111 6.96 -17.22 -13.64
C ALA A 111 6.75 -15.87 -12.94
N ALA A 112 6.47 -14.81 -13.68
CA ALA A 112 6.14 -13.49 -13.15
C ALA A 112 4.87 -13.55 -12.28
N ALA A 113 3.82 -14.25 -12.74
CA ALA A 113 2.59 -14.44 -11.98
C ALA A 113 2.83 -15.16 -10.64
N ARG A 114 3.62 -16.25 -10.64
CA ARG A 114 3.98 -16.96 -9.40
C ARG A 114 4.77 -16.08 -8.44
N LYS A 115 5.73 -15.30 -8.94
CA LYS A 115 6.52 -14.35 -8.15
C LYS A 115 5.62 -13.26 -7.55
N GLY A 116 4.75 -12.66 -8.34
CA GLY A 116 3.80 -11.63 -7.89
C GLY A 116 2.86 -12.16 -6.82
N GLN A 117 2.31 -13.36 -6.99
CA GLN A 117 1.46 -14.02 -5.99
C GLN A 117 2.22 -14.26 -4.67
N ALA A 118 3.49 -14.69 -4.75
CA ALA A 118 4.30 -14.91 -3.56
C ALA A 118 4.60 -13.61 -2.81
N LEU A 119 4.90 -12.52 -3.52
CA LEU A 119 5.13 -11.19 -2.94
C LEU A 119 3.86 -10.64 -2.27
N ALA A 120 2.73 -10.67 -2.98
CA ALA A 120 1.44 -10.23 -2.47
C ALA A 120 1.03 -11.02 -1.21
N ARG A 121 1.25 -12.35 -1.20
CA ARG A 121 0.98 -13.18 -0.04
C ARG A 121 1.81 -12.76 1.18
N ARG A 122 3.11 -12.49 1.00
CA ARG A 122 3.99 -12.04 2.09
C ARG A 122 3.53 -10.69 2.67
N LEU A 123 3.16 -9.75 1.80
CA LEU A 123 2.60 -8.46 2.22
C LEU A 123 1.29 -8.63 3.00
N SER A 124 0.41 -9.54 2.57
CA SER A 124 -0.84 -9.80 3.29
C SER A 124 -0.64 -10.46 4.66
N GLN A 125 0.47 -11.18 4.85
CA GLN A 125 0.78 -11.85 6.11
C GLN A 125 1.29 -10.87 7.16
N SER A 126 2.02 -9.83 6.75
CA SER A 126 2.53 -8.81 7.68
C SER A 126 1.44 -7.85 8.17
N MET A 127 0.33 -7.72 7.42
CA MET A 127 -0.85 -6.98 7.86
C MET A 127 -1.68 -7.70 8.94
N ARG A 128 -1.46 -9.00 9.20
CA ARG A 128 -2.17 -9.71 10.27
C ARG A 128 -1.58 -9.27 11.61
N PRO A 129 -2.40 -8.81 12.59
CA PRO A 129 -1.88 -8.52 13.92
C PRO A 129 -1.25 -9.79 14.48
N THR A 130 0.06 -9.75 14.70
CA THR A 130 0.79 -10.83 15.35
C THR A 130 0.24 -10.96 16.75
N SER A 131 -0.64 -11.93 17.00
CA SER A 131 -1.02 -12.27 18.37
C SER A 131 0.26 -12.77 19.07
N PRO A 132 0.67 -12.18 20.20
CA PRO A 132 1.80 -12.72 20.95
C PRO A 132 1.50 -14.17 21.35
N PRO A 133 2.51 -15.05 21.43
CA PRO A 133 2.32 -16.41 21.95
C PRO A 133 1.67 -16.33 23.34
N PRO A 134 0.75 -17.24 23.69
CA PRO A 134 0.14 -17.25 25.03
C PRO A 134 1.25 -17.35 26.07
N ALA A 135 1.19 -16.48 27.08
CA ALA A 135 2.12 -16.54 28.20
C ALA A 135 2.06 -17.94 28.84
N PRO A 136 3.20 -18.55 29.21
CA PRO A 136 3.18 -19.81 29.93
C PRO A 136 2.37 -19.63 31.21
N ASP A 137 1.39 -20.50 31.41
CA ASP A 137 0.46 -20.48 32.54
C ASP A 137 1.24 -20.27 33.85
N SER A 138 1.02 -19.11 34.46
CA SER A 138 1.48 -18.84 35.81
C SER A 138 0.69 -19.73 36.74
N MET A 139 1.22 -20.93 37.00
CA MET A 139 0.77 -21.85 38.03
C MET A 139 0.99 -21.20 39.40
N ALA A 140 0.09 -20.31 39.77
CA ALA A 140 -0.17 -19.98 41.16
C ALA A 140 -0.88 -21.19 41.79
N TYR A 141 -0.11 -22.18 42.27
CA TYR A 141 -0.64 -23.08 43.28
C TYR A 141 -0.76 -22.27 44.57
N GLY A 142 -1.99 -21.81 44.81
CA GLY A 142 -2.39 -21.15 46.02
C GLY A 142 -2.13 -22.05 47.22
N GLU A 143 -1.48 -21.44 48.19
CA GLU A 143 -1.45 -21.81 49.59
C GLU A 143 -2.88 -22.11 50.07
N ALA A 144 -3.19 -23.40 50.23
CA ALA A 144 -4.35 -23.83 51.01
C ALA A 144 -3.83 -24.29 52.38
N ALA A 145 -3.89 -23.35 53.31
CA ALA A 145 -3.84 -23.62 54.73
C ALA A 145 -4.86 -24.71 55.10
N ARG A 146 -4.39 -25.77 55.76
CA ARG A 146 -5.01 -26.45 56.92
C ARG A 146 -4.08 -27.50 57.48
#